data_AF-A0A124IUZ0-F1
#
_entry.id   AF-A0A124IUZ0-F1
#
_cell.length_a   1.000
_cell.length_b   1.000
_cell.length_c   1.000
_cell.angle_alpha   90.00
_cell.angle_beta   90.00
_cell.angle_gamma   90.00
#
_symmetry.space_group_name_H-M   'P 1'
#
loop_
_entity.id
_entity.type
_entity.pdbx_description
1 polymer ?
#
loop_
_entity_poly.entity_id
_entity_poly.type
_entity_poly.pdbx_seq_one_letter_code
_entity_poly.pdbx_strand_id
1 'polypeptide(L)'
;MSGDRNEECSDVEQRLRYFLLTRLSDMGFPHDEVRILSDFIYQDLVNYISKGSGKKDAICKAVNGSLSSWLPEWLDYWLLKWRQRVKLNFGSVNEEGTLDPDTQRAVSMIGRRYINKLNKMAMIGLMEEGEICGTSVVSDYVTKSIVQELVAEGGVRNAVDTIKRNPAMVKRMIISKIAELRATDKPLVIVNLQLSQGNGQ
;
A
#
# COMPACT_ATOMS: atom_id res chain seq x y z
N MET A 1 28.20 -3.29 25.19
CA MET A 1 27.34 -2.10 25.39
C MET A 1 26.26 -2.07 24.31
N SER A 2 25.25 -2.92 24.41
CA SER A 2 24.21 -3.12 23.38
C SER A 2 22.79 -3.11 23.95
N GLY A 3 22.62 -2.63 25.19
CA GLY A 3 21.34 -2.62 25.91
C GLY A 3 20.41 -1.44 25.58
N ASP A 4 20.95 -0.24 25.32
CA ASP A 4 20.13 0.99 25.24
C ASP A 4 19.25 1.13 23.99
N ARG A 5 19.62 0.52 22.85
CA ARG A 5 18.88 0.75 21.60
C ARG A 5 17.51 0.06 21.53
N ASN A 6 17.26 -0.93 22.39
CA ASN A 6 16.02 -1.70 22.34
C ASN A 6 14.87 -1.06 23.14
N GLU A 7 15.16 -0.27 24.18
CA GLU A 7 14.11 0.43 24.95
C GLU A 7 13.55 1.64 24.20
N GLU A 8 14.42 2.39 23.51
CA GLU A 8 14.08 3.63 22.79
C GLU A 8 13.16 3.41 21.56
N CYS A 9 12.95 2.15 21.19
CA CYS A 9 12.13 1.74 20.05
C CYS A 9 10.84 1.00 20.45
N SER A 10 10.63 0.78 21.75
CA SER A 10 9.58 -0.11 22.27
C SER A 10 8.16 0.43 22.08
N ASP A 11 8.00 1.75 21.89
CA ASP A 11 6.72 2.45 21.81
C ASP A 11 6.46 3.18 20.48
N VAL A 12 7.34 3.02 19.49
CA VAL A 12 7.35 3.80 18.24
C VAL A 12 6.03 3.71 17.47
N GLU A 13 5.43 2.52 17.43
CA GLU A 13 4.11 2.34 16.81
C GLU A 13 3.03 3.14 17.54
N GLN A 14 2.99 3.08 18.87
CA GLN A 14 1.99 3.77 19.68
C GLN A 14 2.13 5.29 19.55
N ARG A 15 3.36 5.80 19.53
CA ARG A 15 3.65 7.23 19.31
C ARG A 15 3.19 7.70 17.94
N LEU A 16 3.46 6.93 16.87
CA LEU A 16 2.99 7.26 15.52
C LEU A 16 1.47 7.30 15.46
N ARG A 17 0.81 6.27 15.99
CA ARG A 17 -0.66 6.20 16.01
C ARG A 17 -1.26 7.36 16.79
N TYR A 18 -0.73 7.66 17.99
CA TYR A 18 -1.18 8.80 18.79
C TYR A 18 -1.04 10.13 18.04
N PHE A 19 0.09 10.35 17.37
CA PHE A 19 0.30 11.55 16.57
C PHE A 19 -0.72 11.65 15.42
N LEU A 20 -0.92 10.56 14.67
CA LEU A 20 -1.90 10.53 13.58
C LEU A 20 -3.33 10.80 14.07
N LEU A 21 -3.74 10.17 15.16
CA LEU A 21 -5.05 10.39 15.78
C LEU A 21 -5.25 11.85 16.19
N THR A 22 -4.24 12.43 16.84
CA THR A 22 -4.28 13.84 17.27
C THR A 22 -4.41 14.76 16.07
N ARG A 23 -3.58 14.58 15.03
CA ARG A 23 -3.61 15.45 13.84
C ARG A 23 -4.90 15.32 13.05
N LEU A 24 -5.42 14.11 12.84
CA LEU A 24 -6.71 13.94 12.17
C LEU A 24 -7.86 14.57 12.97
N SER A 25 -7.81 14.49 14.30
CA SER A 25 -8.79 15.16 15.16
C SER A 25 -8.68 16.69 15.07
N ASP A 26 -7.46 17.25 15.08
CA ASP A 26 -7.21 18.68 14.90
C ASP A 26 -7.71 19.20 13.54
N MET A 27 -7.68 18.34 12.52
CA MET A 27 -8.22 18.63 11.18
C MET A 27 -9.76 18.55 11.11
N GLY A 28 -10.43 18.16 12.20
CA GLY A 28 -11.89 18.14 12.32
C GLY A 28 -12.55 16.86 11.78
N PHE A 29 -11.81 15.77 11.59
CA PHE A 29 -12.42 14.49 11.18
C PHE A 29 -13.27 13.89 12.33
N PRO A 30 -14.45 13.31 12.04
CA PRO A 30 -15.24 12.57 13.01
C PRO A 30 -14.47 11.39 13.62
N HIS A 31 -14.72 11.06 14.89
CA HIS A 31 -13.98 10.02 15.62
C HIS A 31 -13.95 8.65 14.89
N ASP A 32 -15.06 8.24 14.28
CA ASP A 32 -15.13 6.97 13.54
C ASP A 32 -14.31 6.98 12.26
N GLU A 33 -14.24 8.14 11.58
CA GLU A 33 -13.39 8.33 10.40
C GLU A 33 -11.91 8.39 10.77
N VAL A 34 -11.58 9.07 11.86
CA VAL A 34 -10.21 9.14 12.40
C VAL A 34 -9.66 7.73 12.62
N ARG A 35 -10.46 6.85 13.23
CA ARG A 35 -10.04 5.46 13.46
C ARG A 35 -9.73 4.73 12.15
N ILE A 36 -10.64 4.77 11.19
CA ILE A 36 -10.47 4.08 9.90
C ILE A 36 -9.26 4.64 9.14
N LEU A 37 -9.18 5.96 8.99
CA LEU A 37 -8.10 6.63 8.29
C LEU A 37 -6.76 6.37 8.95
N SER A 38 -6.70 6.35 10.29
CA SER A 38 -5.45 6.15 11.03
C SER A 38 -4.75 4.84 10.67
N ASP A 39 -5.49 3.76 10.42
CA ASP A 39 -4.92 2.46 10.05
C ASP A 39 -4.35 2.47 8.64
N PHE A 40 -5.07 3.06 7.68
CA PHE A 40 -4.58 3.23 6.31
C PHE A 40 -3.33 4.11 6.26
N ILE A 41 -3.39 5.26 6.92
CA ILE A 41 -2.28 6.21 6.98
C ILE A 41 -1.07 5.58 7.64
N TYR A 42 -1.26 4.89 8.77
CA TYR A 42 -0.17 4.22 9.48
C TYR A 42 0.54 3.21 8.57
N GLN A 43 -0.23 2.37 7.87
CA GLN A 43 0.34 1.37 6.99
C GLN A 43 1.14 1.98 5.83
N ASP A 44 0.61 3.04 5.19
CA ASP A 44 1.31 3.74 4.13
C ASP A 44 2.53 4.52 4.65
N LEU A 45 2.45 5.12 5.83
CA LEU A 45 3.56 5.82 6.47
C LEU A 45 4.71 4.87 6.78
N VAL A 46 4.41 3.69 7.33
CA VAL A 46 5.39 2.62 7.57
C VAL A 46 6.02 2.18 6.25
N ASN A 47 5.22 2.00 5.20
CA ASN A 47 5.72 1.65 3.87
C ASN A 47 6.63 2.76 3.32
N TYR A 48 6.24 4.02 3.46
CA TYR A 48 6.99 5.18 2.98
C TYR A 48 8.35 5.29 3.68
N ILE A 49 8.36 5.32 5.01
CA ILE A 49 9.60 5.43 5.81
C ILE A 49 10.54 4.25 5.53
N SER A 50 9.98 3.04 5.46
CA SER A 50 10.78 1.82 5.30
C SER A 50 11.06 1.44 3.85
N LYS A 51 10.58 2.22 2.87
CA LYS A 51 10.61 1.88 1.44
C LYS A 51 10.07 0.47 1.16
N GLY A 52 8.93 0.16 1.76
CA GLY A 52 8.23 -1.12 1.68
C GLY A 52 8.93 -2.29 2.36
N SER A 53 9.93 -2.06 3.21
CA SER A 53 10.65 -3.13 3.91
C SER A 53 10.09 -3.49 5.29
N GLY A 54 9.29 -2.62 5.89
CA GLY A 54 8.78 -2.77 7.25
C GLY A 54 9.87 -2.81 8.33
N LYS A 55 11.10 -2.41 8.01
CA LYS A 55 12.23 -2.48 8.96
C LYS A 55 12.02 -1.52 10.13
N LYS A 56 11.86 -2.08 11.33
CA LYS A 56 11.68 -1.33 12.59
C LYS A 56 12.75 -0.26 12.78
N ASP A 57 14.03 -0.54 12.49
CA ASP A 57 15.12 0.43 12.64
C ASP A 57 14.92 1.72 11.82
N ALA A 58 14.36 1.62 10.62
CA ALA A 58 14.11 2.79 9.77
C ALA A 58 12.98 3.64 10.36
N ILE A 59 11.93 2.97 10.84
CA ILE A 59 10.79 3.60 11.51
C ILE A 59 11.26 4.29 12.79
N CYS A 60 12.05 3.60 13.61
CA CYS A 60 12.65 4.10 14.83
C CYS A 60 13.45 5.38 14.61
N LYS A 61 14.35 5.35 13.61
CA LYS A 61 15.18 6.51 13.25
C LYS A 61 14.35 7.69 12.78
N ALA A 62 13.28 7.44 12.03
CA ALA A 62 12.38 8.51 11.60
C ALA A 62 11.68 9.15 12.80
N VAL A 63 11.12 8.34 13.71
CA VAL A 63 10.36 8.79 14.89
C VAL A 63 11.23 9.50 15.92
N ASN A 64 12.44 9.01 16.17
CA ASN A 64 13.38 9.64 17.10
C ASN A 64 14.17 10.79 16.44
N GLY A 65 14.00 10.99 15.13
CA GLY A 65 14.56 12.11 14.38
C GLY A 65 13.55 13.25 14.22
N SER A 66 13.50 13.80 13.00
CA SER A 66 12.70 14.98 12.68
C SER A 66 11.30 14.64 12.14
N LEU A 67 10.64 13.58 12.63
CA LEU A 67 9.30 13.19 12.15
C LEU A 67 8.32 14.37 12.13
N SER A 68 8.32 15.16 13.20
CA SER A 68 7.44 16.33 13.34
C SER A 68 7.67 17.41 12.27
N SER A 69 8.85 17.46 11.64
CA SER A 69 9.18 18.49 10.65
C SER A 69 8.61 18.23 9.27
N TRP A 70 8.33 16.97 8.91
CA TRP A 70 7.88 16.60 7.55
C TRP A 70 6.58 15.80 7.53
N LEU A 71 6.21 15.16 8.65
CA LEU A 71 4.99 14.35 8.71
C LEU A 71 3.71 15.15 8.42
N PRO A 72 3.55 16.42 8.85
CA PRO A 72 2.38 17.22 8.48
C PRO A 72 2.22 17.37 6.96
N GLU A 73 3.28 17.77 6.26
CA GLU A 73 3.26 17.94 4.80
C GLU A 73 2.98 16.61 4.09
N TRP A 74 3.60 15.53 4.58
CA TRP A 74 3.36 14.19 4.05
C TRP A 74 1.90 13.75 4.25
N LEU A 75 1.30 14.04 5.42
CA LEU A 75 -0.09 13.72 5.73
C LEU A 75 -1.07 14.51 4.86
N ASP A 76 -0.82 15.81 4.67
CA ASP A 76 -1.64 16.64 3.78
C ASP A 76 -1.60 16.11 2.34
N TYR A 77 -0.41 15.74 1.86
CA TYR A 77 -0.25 15.13 0.54
C TYR A 77 -0.91 13.75 0.45
N TRP A 78 -0.82 12.94 1.52
CA TRP A 78 -1.48 11.64 1.58
C TRP A 78 -3.00 11.80 1.51
N LEU A 79 -3.58 12.76 2.23
CA LEU A 79 -5.02 13.04 2.22
C LEU A 79 -5.51 13.52 0.86
N LEU A 80 -4.71 14.33 0.16
CA LEU A 80 -4.99 14.71 -1.23
C LEU A 80 -5.07 13.46 -2.13
N LYS A 81 -4.08 12.57 -2.03
CA LYS A 81 -4.06 11.32 -2.79
C LYS A 81 -5.18 10.37 -2.41
N TRP A 82 -5.52 10.27 -1.13
CA TRP A 82 -6.66 9.48 -0.65
C TRP A 82 -7.96 9.91 -1.33
N ARG A 83 -8.24 11.22 -1.36
CA ARG A 83 -9.43 11.77 -2.03
C ARG A 83 -9.47 11.51 -3.54
N GLN A 84 -8.30 11.46 -4.18
CA GLN A 84 -8.19 11.16 -5.62
C GLN A 84 -8.34 9.67 -5.93
N ARG A 85 -7.78 8.80 -5.08
CA ARG A 85 -7.54 7.40 -5.40
C ARG A 85 -8.48 6.42 -4.70
N VAL A 86 -9.16 6.83 -3.63
CA VAL A 86 -9.98 5.91 -2.83
C VAL A 86 -11.47 6.15 -3.03
N LYS A 87 -12.18 5.08 -3.40
CA LYS A 87 -13.64 5.04 -3.41
C LYS A 87 -14.12 4.19 -2.24
N LEU A 88 -14.95 4.77 -1.38
CA LEU A 88 -15.64 4.03 -0.31
C LEU A 88 -16.87 3.35 -0.90
N ASN A 89 -17.02 2.05 -0.66
CA ASN A 89 -18.19 1.28 -1.07
C ASN A 89 -18.91 0.75 0.17
N PHE A 90 -20.19 1.09 0.27
CA PHE A 90 -21.07 0.70 1.37
C PHE A 90 -22.09 -0.30 0.84
N GLY A 91 -21.71 -1.57 0.72
CA GLY A 91 -22.56 -2.61 0.15
C GLY A 91 -21.96 -4.02 0.28
N SER A 92 -22.81 -5.05 0.18
CA SER A 92 -22.41 -6.45 0.17
C SER A 92 -21.69 -6.79 -1.14
N VAL A 93 -20.36 -6.99 -1.02
CA VAL A 93 -19.42 -7.68 -1.93
C VAL A 93 -19.91 -7.90 -3.37
N ASN A 94 -19.44 -7.07 -4.30
CA ASN A 94 -19.46 -7.40 -5.73
C ASN A 94 -18.16 -8.12 -6.12
N GLU A 95 -18.30 -9.13 -6.98
CA GLU A 95 -17.31 -10.11 -7.46
C GLU A 95 -16.19 -9.52 -8.35
N GLU A 96 -16.03 -8.20 -8.40
CA GLU A 96 -14.98 -7.51 -9.15
C GLU A 96 -13.65 -7.57 -8.38
N GLY A 97 -12.84 -8.59 -8.67
CA GLY A 97 -11.51 -8.73 -8.07
C GLY A 97 -11.00 -10.16 -8.00
N THR A 98 -11.82 -11.15 -8.35
CA THR A 98 -11.34 -12.52 -8.51
C THR A 98 -10.46 -12.58 -9.75
N LEU A 99 -9.16 -12.83 -9.56
CA LEU A 99 -8.26 -13.14 -10.66
C LEU A 99 -8.83 -14.31 -11.45
N ASP A 100 -8.67 -14.28 -12.77
CA ASP A 100 -9.00 -15.46 -13.57
C ASP A 100 -8.17 -16.67 -13.07
N PRO A 101 -8.68 -17.90 -13.22
CA PRO A 101 -8.05 -19.09 -12.65
C PRO A 101 -6.61 -19.32 -13.09
N ASP A 102 -6.25 -18.90 -14.31
CA ASP A 102 -4.92 -19.08 -14.87
C ASP A 102 -3.93 -18.06 -14.30
N THR A 103 -4.35 -16.80 -14.13
CA THR A 103 -3.58 -15.78 -13.40
C THR A 103 -3.38 -16.20 -11.95
N GLN A 104 -4.41 -16.71 -11.28
CA GLN A 104 -4.28 -17.21 -9.91
C GLN A 104 -3.27 -18.37 -9.82
N ARG A 105 -3.33 -19.30 -10.77
CA ARG A 105 -2.37 -20.41 -10.88
C ARG A 105 -0.95 -19.89 -11.11
N ALA A 106 -0.77 -18.92 -11.99
CA ALA A 106 0.52 -18.31 -12.27
C ALA A 106 1.11 -17.63 -11.02
N VAL A 107 0.33 -16.81 -10.30
CA VAL A 107 0.72 -16.16 -9.04
C VAL A 107 1.20 -17.20 -8.02
N SER A 108 0.47 -18.30 -7.86
CA SER A 108 0.87 -19.39 -6.96
C SER A 108 2.18 -20.07 -7.40
N MET A 109 2.38 -20.31 -8.70
CA MET A 109 3.59 -20.92 -9.25
C MET A 109 4.83 -20.01 -9.20
N ILE A 110 4.63 -18.69 -9.33
CA ILE A 110 5.69 -17.69 -9.14
C ILE A 110 6.22 -17.75 -7.70
N GLY A 111 5.28 -17.88 -6.75
CA GLY A 111 5.55 -18.07 -5.34
C GLY A 111 5.67 -16.75 -4.58
N ARG A 112 5.22 -16.79 -3.31
CA ARG A 112 5.08 -15.62 -2.43
C ARG A 112 6.33 -14.74 -2.34
N ARG A 113 7.52 -15.35 -2.30
CA ARG A 113 8.79 -14.59 -2.21
C ARG A 113 9.00 -13.68 -3.43
N TYR A 114 8.72 -14.17 -4.63
CA TYR A 114 8.89 -13.39 -5.86
C TYR A 114 7.79 -12.35 -5.99
N ILE A 115 6.54 -12.71 -5.71
CA ILE A 115 5.42 -11.75 -5.70
C ILE A 115 5.70 -10.61 -4.71
N ASN A 116 6.15 -10.89 -3.49
CA ASN A 116 6.51 -9.84 -2.54
C ASN A 116 7.65 -8.94 -3.04
N LYS A 117 8.61 -9.49 -3.79
CA LYS A 117 9.69 -8.70 -4.40
C LYS A 117 9.14 -7.77 -5.49
N LEU A 118 8.21 -8.24 -6.32
CA LEU A 118 7.55 -7.43 -7.33
C LEU A 118 6.67 -6.35 -6.71
N ASN A 119 5.85 -6.69 -5.71
CA ASN A 119 5.05 -5.72 -4.94
C ASN A 119 5.93 -4.64 -4.33
N LYS A 120 7.09 -5.01 -3.75
CA LYS A 120 8.04 -4.03 -3.22
C LYS A 120 8.62 -3.12 -4.31
N MET A 121 8.95 -3.66 -5.48
CA MET A 121 9.42 -2.85 -6.61
C MET A 121 8.35 -1.88 -7.11
N ALA A 122 7.11 -2.35 -7.27
CA ALA A 122 5.98 -1.52 -7.66
C ALA A 122 5.69 -0.44 -6.60
N MET A 123 5.73 -0.80 -5.31
CA MET A 123 5.54 0.13 -4.20
C MET A 123 6.58 1.26 -4.19
N ILE A 124 7.86 0.94 -4.40
CA ILE A 124 8.91 1.96 -4.51
C ILE A 124 8.66 2.87 -5.71
N GLY A 125 8.34 2.30 -6.87
CA GLY A 125 8.03 3.10 -8.07
C GLY A 125 6.81 4.02 -7.88
N LEU A 126 5.77 3.55 -7.20
CA LEU A 126 4.59 4.35 -6.86
C LEU A 126 4.99 5.55 -5.99
N MET A 127 5.79 5.32 -4.95
CA MET A 127 6.28 6.41 -4.07
C MET A 127 7.16 7.42 -4.81
N GLU A 128 8.03 6.94 -5.72
CA GLU A 128 8.88 7.80 -6.56
C GLU A 128 8.05 8.67 -7.51
N GLU A 129 6.90 8.17 -7.96
CA GLU A 129 5.92 8.92 -8.77
C GLU A 129 4.90 9.72 -7.93
N GLY A 130 5.08 9.77 -6.61
CA GLY A 130 4.23 10.52 -5.69
C GLY A 130 2.88 9.87 -5.37
N GLU A 131 2.65 8.61 -5.74
CA GLU A 131 1.50 7.82 -5.31
C GLU A 131 1.81 7.16 -3.95
N ILE A 132 1.51 7.89 -2.87
CA ILE A 132 1.84 7.49 -1.49
C ILE A 132 0.66 6.91 -0.70
N CYS A 133 -0.53 6.86 -1.31
CA CYS A 133 -1.76 6.38 -0.69
C CYS A 133 -2.15 5.00 -1.24
N GLY A 134 -2.55 4.08 -0.35
CA GLY A 134 -2.98 2.73 -0.71
C GLY A 134 -1.87 1.89 -1.33
N THR A 135 -0.61 2.18 -1.01
CA THR A 135 0.56 1.67 -1.74
C THR A 135 0.65 0.14 -1.74
N SER A 136 0.21 -0.52 -0.67
CA SER A 136 0.15 -1.98 -0.59
C SER A 136 -0.88 -2.58 -1.55
N VAL A 137 -2.06 -1.98 -1.63
CA VAL A 137 -3.16 -2.43 -2.49
C VAL A 137 -2.82 -2.17 -3.95
N VAL A 138 -2.37 -0.95 -4.27
CA VAL A 138 -2.03 -0.57 -5.64
C VAL A 138 -0.83 -1.36 -6.16
N SER A 139 0.20 -1.61 -5.33
CA SER A 139 1.35 -2.43 -5.74
C SER A 139 0.98 -3.89 -6.01
N ASP A 140 0.08 -4.48 -5.21
CA ASP A 140 -0.44 -5.83 -5.45
C ASP A 140 -1.26 -5.90 -6.75
N TYR A 141 -2.11 -4.89 -6.99
CA TYR A 141 -2.83 -4.76 -8.25
C TYR A 141 -1.89 -4.65 -9.46
N VAL A 142 -0.87 -3.79 -9.39
CA VAL A 142 0.13 -3.64 -10.47
C VAL A 142 0.80 -4.98 -10.77
N THR A 143 1.28 -5.68 -9.74
CA THR A 143 1.93 -6.98 -9.91
C THR A 143 1.00 -8.01 -10.52
N LYS A 144 -0.24 -8.12 -10.02
CA LYS A 144 -1.23 -9.07 -10.54
C LYS A 144 -1.64 -8.75 -11.98
N SER A 145 -1.77 -7.47 -12.34
CA SER A 145 -2.08 -7.05 -13.71
C SER A 145 -0.98 -7.46 -14.68
N ILE A 146 0.30 -7.32 -14.28
CA ILE A 146 1.43 -7.76 -15.11
C ILE A 146 1.44 -9.28 -15.28
N VAL A 147 1.13 -10.03 -14.21
CA VAL A 147 1.00 -11.49 -14.32
C VAL A 147 -0.12 -11.84 -15.30
N GLN A 148 -1.27 -11.18 -15.19
CA GLN A 148 -2.42 -11.40 -16.05
C GLN A 148 -2.11 -11.08 -17.53
N GLU A 149 -1.44 -9.97 -17.82
CA GLU A 149 -0.99 -9.62 -19.18
C GLU A 149 -0.08 -10.71 -19.77
N LEU A 150 0.92 -11.17 -19.01
CA LEU A 150 1.83 -12.22 -19.47
C LEU A 150 1.14 -13.57 -19.66
N VAL A 151 0.12 -13.87 -18.84
CA VAL A 151 -0.72 -15.06 -18.99
C VAL A 151 -1.57 -14.94 -20.25
N ALA A 152 -2.16 -13.78 -20.52
CA ALA A 152 -2.95 -13.55 -21.73
C ALA A 152 -2.09 -13.65 -23.00
N GLU A 153 -0.84 -13.21 -22.96
CA GLU A 153 0.08 -13.22 -24.11
C GLU A 153 0.67 -14.61 -24.43
N GLY A 154 0.99 -15.41 -23.42
CA GLY A 154 1.74 -16.66 -23.63
C GLY A 154 1.36 -17.82 -22.70
N GLY A 155 0.30 -17.68 -21.92
CA GLY A 155 -0.16 -18.67 -20.96
C GLY A 155 0.67 -18.73 -19.67
N VAL A 156 0.16 -19.54 -18.73
CA VAL A 156 0.69 -19.67 -17.36
C VAL A 156 2.20 -19.94 -17.30
N ARG A 157 2.69 -20.91 -18.09
CA ARG A 157 4.11 -21.31 -18.04
C ARG A 157 5.03 -20.17 -18.52
N ASN A 158 4.67 -19.53 -19.63
CA ASN A 158 5.43 -18.41 -20.17
C ASN A 158 5.47 -17.24 -19.19
N ALA A 159 4.35 -16.92 -18.54
CA ALA A 159 4.29 -15.87 -17.53
C ALA A 159 5.22 -16.15 -16.35
N VAL A 160 5.19 -17.38 -15.81
CA VAL A 160 6.06 -17.80 -14.71
C VAL A 160 7.54 -17.72 -15.10
N ASP A 161 7.91 -18.21 -16.29
CA ASP A 161 9.28 -18.17 -16.78
C ASP A 161 9.76 -16.74 -17.03
N THR A 162 8.93 -15.89 -17.67
CA THR A 162 9.25 -14.48 -17.92
C THR A 162 9.52 -13.74 -16.62
N ILE A 163 8.65 -13.93 -15.61
CA ILE A 163 8.80 -13.26 -14.32
C ILE A 163 10.07 -13.69 -13.59
N LYS A 164 10.41 -14.97 -13.63
CA LYS A 164 11.58 -15.49 -12.90
C LYS A 164 12.90 -15.22 -13.63
N ARG A 165 12.89 -15.23 -14.97
CA ARG A 165 14.12 -15.19 -15.79
C ARG A 165 14.43 -13.82 -16.36
N ASN A 166 13.45 -12.92 -16.51
CA ASN A 166 13.64 -11.61 -17.13
C ASN A 166 13.22 -10.44 -16.20
N PRO A 167 13.91 -10.23 -15.07
CA PRO A 167 13.56 -9.20 -14.10
C PRO A 167 13.63 -7.77 -14.65
N ALA A 168 14.47 -7.53 -15.67
CA ALA A 168 14.58 -6.22 -16.31
C ALA A 168 13.33 -5.88 -17.13
N MET A 169 12.78 -6.84 -17.87
CA MET A 169 11.51 -6.67 -18.58
C MET A 169 10.37 -6.44 -17.59
N VAL A 170 10.26 -7.26 -16.54
CA VAL A 170 9.22 -7.10 -15.52
C VAL A 170 9.30 -5.72 -14.87
N LYS A 171 10.51 -5.22 -14.56
CA LYS A 171 10.70 -3.87 -14.03
C LYS A 171 10.16 -2.80 -14.99
N ARG A 172 10.40 -2.93 -16.30
CA ARG A 172 9.86 -1.98 -17.30
C ARG A 172 8.34 -2.04 -17.36
N MET A 173 7.75 -3.23 -17.28
CA MET A 173 6.29 -3.39 -17.24
C MET A 173 5.69 -2.72 -16.00
N ILE A 174 6.34 -2.88 -14.82
CA ILE A 174 5.94 -2.17 -13.59
C ILE A 174 5.95 -0.66 -13.80
N ILE A 175 7.02 -0.11 -14.35
CA ILE A 175 7.13 1.34 -14.59
C ILE A 175 6.05 1.81 -15.57
N SER A 176 5.82 1.08 -16.66
CA SER A 176 4.76 1.39 -17.63
C SER A 176 3.39 1.41 -16.97
N LYS A 177 3.08 0.36 -16.19
CA LYS A 177 1.80 0.25 -15.50
C LYS A 177 1.59 1.39 -14.49
N ILE A 178 2.63 1.78 -13.75
CA ILE A 178 2.55 2.92 -12.84
C ILE A 178 2.28 4.23 -13.60
N ALA A 179 2.93 4.45 -14.75
CA ALA A 179 2.69 5.62 -15.58
C ALA A 179 1.24 5.67 -16.11
N GLU A 180 0.68 4.53 -16.51
CA GLU A 180 -0.73 4.39 -16.90
C GLU A 180 -1.67 4.74 -15.72
N LEU A 181 -1.38 4.22 -14.53
CA LEU A 181 -2.16 4.51 -13.32
C LEU A 181 -2.10 5.99 -12.91
N ARG A 182 -0.98 6.66 -13.17
CA ARG A 182 -0.85 8.09 -12.90
C ARG A 182 -1.77 8.92 -13.80
N ALA A 183 -1.89 8.52 -15.07
CA ALA A 183 -2.66 9.23 -16.09
C ALA A 183 -4.18 9.05 -15.98
N THR A 184 -4.66 8.14 -15.13
CA THR A 184 -6.10 7.93 -14.92
C THR A 184 -6.62 8.78 -13.76
N ASP A 185 -7.81 9.34 -13.93
CA ASP A 185 -8.57 10.01 -12.87
C ASP A 185 -9.47 9.05 -12.07
N LYS A 186 -9.40 7.75 -12.38
CA LYS A 186 -10.22 6.74 -11.72
C LYS A 186 -9.67 6.39 -10.32
N PRO A 187 -10.55 6.04 -9.37
CA PRO A 187 -10.14 5.44 -8.11
C PRO A 187 -9.34 4.16 -8.35
N LEU A 188 -8.26 3.99 -7.58
CA LEU A 188 -7.36 2.82 -7.65
C LEU A 188 -7.57 1.86 -6.47
N VAL A 189 -8.20 2.34 -5.39
CA VAL A 189 -8.49 1.55 -4.20
C VAL A 189 -9.98 1.65 -3.90
N ILE A 190 -10.62 0.50 -3.74
CA ILE A 190 -12.00 0.42 -3.27
C ILE A 190 -11.97 -0.12 -1.85
N VAL A 191 -12.47 0.66 -0.90
CA VAL A 191 -12.58 0.25 0.50
C VAL A 191 -14.03 -0.10 0.77
N ASN A 192 -14.29 -1.39 1.03
CA ASN A 192 -15.62 -1.86 1.41
C ASN A 192 -15.79 -1.67 2.92
N LEU A 193 -16.73 -0.81 3.32
CA LEU A 193 -17.05 -0.57 4.73
C LEU A 193 -18.29 -1.37 5.10
N GLN A 194 -18.15 -2.28 6.05
CA GLN A 194 -19.30 -2.92 6.69
C GLN A 194 -19.83 -1.99 7.76
N LEU A 195 -20.97 -1.36 7.49
CA LEU A 195 -21.71 -0.65 8.52
C LEU A 195 -22.32 -1.71 9.45
N SER A 196 -21.78 -1.84 10.66
CA SER A 196 -22.49 -2.54 11.72
C SER A 196 -23.79 -1.77 11.95
N GLN A 197 -24.93 -2.38 11.63
CA GLN A 197 -26.20 -1.80 12.00
C GLN A 197 -26.19 -1.58 13.51
N GLY A 198 -26.43 -0.34 13.94
CA GLY A 198 -26.64 -0.04 15.34
C GLY A 198 -27.77 -0.94 15.83
N ASN A 199 -27.51 -1.73 16.87
CA ASN A 199 -28.56 -2.39 17.62
C ASN A 199 -29.41 -1.29 18.25
N GLY A 200 -30.44 -0.84 17.53
CA GLY A 200 -31.55 -0.11 18.10
C GLY A 200 -32.32 -1.07 18.99
N GLN A 201 -32.03 -1.03 20.29
CA GLN A 201 -32.96 -1.37 21.36
C GLN A 201 -33.14 -0.13 22.23
#